data_AF-A0A9E4G171-F1
#
_entry.id   AF-A0A9E4G171-F1
#
_cell.length_a   1.000
_cell.length_b   1.000
_cell.length_c   1.000
_cell.angle_alpha   90.00
_cell.angle_beta   90.00
_cell.angle_gamma   90.00
#
_symmetry.space_group_name_H-M   'P 1'
#
loop_
_entity.id
_entity.type
_entity.pdbx_description
1 polymer ?
#
loop_
_entity_poly.entity_id
_entity_poly.type
_entity_poly.pdbx_seq_one_letter_code
_entity_poly.pdbx_strand_id
1 'polypeptide(L)' 'MKNTSVLFTGPNQVEVRAIEGDFLPLGEHEALIRTRYSLISAGTELACLSGVEAWFSFPQTPGYASIGEV' A
#
# COMPACT_ATOMS: atom_id res chain seq x y z
N MET A 1 16.09 -1.90 -2.02
CA MET A 1 15.71 -1.19 -3.27
C MET A 1 14.95 0.08 -2.92
N LYS A 2 15.04 1.13 -3.76
CA LYS A 2 14.19 2.32 -3.60
C LYS A 2 12.77 2.00 -4.05
N ASN A 3 11.81 2.21 -3.17
CA ASN A 3 10.38 2.05 -3.44
C ASN A 3 9.63 3.34 -3.10
N THR A 4 8.42 3.47 -3.61
CA THR A 4 7.51 4.57 -3.26
C THR A 4 6.19 3.97 -2.80
N SER A 5 5.67 4.44 -1.66
CA SER A 5 4.37 4.01 -1.14
C SER A 5 3.44 5.20 -0.99
N VAL A 6 2.15 4.94 -1.20
CA VAL A 6 1.05 5.82 -0.82
C VAL A 6 0.67 5.47 0.60
N LEU A 7 0.67 6.46 1.50
CA LEU A 7 0.37 6.29 2.90
C LEU A 7 -0.84 7.14 3.27
N PHE A 8 -1.85 6.53 3.87
CA PHE A 8 -2.91 7.26 4.54
C PHE A 8 -2.45 7.57 5.95
N THR A 9 -2.25 8.84 6.28
CA THR A 9 -1.69 9.27 7.57
C THR A 9 -2.75 9.76 8.56
N GLY A 10 -3.96 9.99 8.08
CA GLY A 10 -5.14 10.37 8.84
C GLY A 10 -6.36 10.47 7.93
N PRO A 11 -7.56 10.73 8.49
CA PRO A 11 -8.77 10.88 7.70
C PRO A 11 -8.61 11.93 6.59
N ASN A 12 -8.84 11.52 5.34
CA ASN A 12 -8.67 12.32 4.13
C ASN A 12 -7.26 12.91 3.93
N GLN A 13 -6.23 12.28 4.51
CA GLN A 13 -4.85 12.70 4.39
C GLN A 13 -4.00 11.62 3.72
N VAL A 14 -3.34 12.00 2.62
CA VAL A 14 -2.51 11.10 1.82
C VAL A 14 -1.12 11.69 1.66
N GLU A 15 -0.10 10.86 1.88
CA GLU A 15 1.29 11.18 1.62
C GLU A 15 1.91 10.16 0.66
N VAL A 16 2.86 10.61 -0.15
CA VAL A 16 3.71 9.73 -0.95
C VAL A 16 5.09 9.71 -0.32
N ARG A 17 5.54 8.55 0.15
CA ARG A 17 6.84 8.41 0.82
C ARG A 17 7.76 7.49 0.03
N ALA A 18 9.01 7.93 -0.11
CA ALA A 18 10.08 7.03 -0.52
C ALA A 18 10.39 6.08 0.64
N ILE A 19 10.43 4.78 0.35
CA ILE A 19 10.81 3.75 1.29
C ILE A 19 12.10 3.13 0.79
N GLU A 20 13.13 3.15 1.63
CA GLU A 20 14.29 2.30 1.47
C GLU A 20 14.00 1.00 2.22
N GLY A 21 13.59 -0.02 1.47
CA GLY A 21 13.37 -1.35 2.00
C GLY A 21 14.50 -2.28 1.57
N ASP A 22 15.00 -3.08 2.51
CA ASP A 22 15.66 -4.32 2.16
C ASP A 22 14.58 -5.39 2.02
N PHE A 23 14.31 -5.79 0.77
CA PHE A 23 13.25 -6.75 0.45
C PHE A 23 13.81 -8.18 0.33
N LEU A 24 15.08 -8.37 0.71
CA LEU A 24 15.81 -9.63 0.63
C LEU A 24 16.45 -9.94 1.99
N PRO A 25 16.70 -11.23 2.29
CA PRO A 25 16.32 -12.40 1.51
C PRO A 25 14.80 -12.67 1.57
N LEU A 26 14.26 -13.29 0.52
CA LEU A 26 12.88 -13.79 0.51
C LEU A 26 12.80 -15.11 1.28
N GLY A 27 11.66 -15.36 1.94
CA GLY A 27 11.32 -16.68 2.44
C GLY A 27 11.09 -17.71 1.33
N GLU A 28 11.08 -19.00 1.68
CA GLU A 28 10.94 -20.12 0.73
C GLU A 28 9.70 -20.04 -0.18
N HIS A 29 8.64 -19.37 0.29
CA HIS A 29 7.36 -19.25 -0.41
C HIS A 29 6.96 -17.80 -0.68
N GLU A 30 7.93 -16.90 -0.75
CA GLU A 30 7.71 -15.49 -1.03
C GLU A 30 8.23 -15.11 -2.43
N ALA A 31 7.56 -14.17 -3.06
CA ALA A 31 8.00 -13.54 -4.30
C ALA A 31 8.01 -12.03 -4.11
N LEU A 32 9.08 -11.38 -4.60
CA LEU A 32 9.13 -9.93 -4.68
C LEU A 32 8.40 -9.51 -5.96
N ILE A 33 7.37 -8.66 -5.83
CA ILE A 33 6.61 -8.17 -6.98
C ILE A 33 6.93 -6.70 -7.22
N ARG A 34 7.32 -6.36 -8.45
CA ARG A 34 7.34 -4.97 -8.91
C ARG A 34 5.97 -4.60 -9.44
N THR A 35 5.19 -3.90 -8.62
CA THR A 35 3.89 -3.35 -8.99
C THR A 35 4.02 -2.38 -10.17
N ARG A 36 3.24 -2.60 -11.24
CA ARG A 36 3.13 -1.73 -12.42
C ARG A 36 1.90 -0.83 -12.34
N TYR A 37 0.79 -1.40 -11.87
CA TYR A 37 -0.49 -0.71 -11.73
C TYR A 37 -1.18 -1.17 -10.44
N SER A 38 -1.86 -0.26 -9.77
CA SER A 38 -2.79 -0.55 -8.67
C SER A 38 -4.16 0.03 -9.00
N LEU A 39 -5.21 -0.68 -8.60
CA LEU A 39 -6.58 -0.19 -8.69
C LEU A 39 -6.92 0.54 -7.39
N ILE A 40 -7.56 1.71 -7.49
CA ILE A 40 -8.17 2.36 -6.34
C ILE A 40 -9.62 1.90 -6.21
N SER A 41 -9.97 1.31 -5.07
CA SER A 41 -11.33 0.91 -4.75
C SER A 41 -12.14 2.12 -4.28
N ALA A 42 -13.13 2.52 -5.09
CA ALA A 42 -14.04 3.61 -4.74
C ALA A 42 -14.90 3.30 -3.49
N GLY A 43 -15.05 2.03 -3.13
CA GLY A 43 -15.75 1.62 -1.90
C GLY A 43 -14.79 1.53 -0.73
N THR A 44 -14.01 0.44 -0.69
CA THR A 44 -13.20 0.07 0.48
C THR A 44 -12.09 1.07 0.77
N GLU A 45 -11.31 1.48 -0.22
CA GLU A 45 -10.16 2.35 0.04
C GLU A 45 -10.57 3.79 0.33
N LEU A 46 -11.65 4.29 -0.28
CA LEU A 46 -12.19 5.60 0.09
C LEU A 46 -12.83 5.59 1.49
N ALA A 47 -13.51 4.51 1.88
CA ALA A 47 -14.01 4.35 3.24
C ALA A 47 -12.86 4.30 4.27
N CYS A 48 -11.78 3.58 3.97
CA CYS A 48 -10.54 3.59 4.76
C CYS A 48 -9.95 5.00 4.84
N LEU A 49 -9.80 5.68 3.70
CA LEU A 49 -9.26 7.04 3.64
C LEU A 49 -10.07 8.01 4.50
N SER A 50 -11.39 7.92 4.47
CA SER A 50 -12.27 8.77 5.28
C SER A 50 -12.27 8.44 6.79
N GLY A 51 -11.68 7.31 7.20
CA GLY A 51 -11.65 6.85 8.58
C GLY A 51 -12.96 6.21 9.07
N VAL A 52 -13.81 5.73 8.17
CA VAL A 52 -15.08 5.04 8.50
C VAL A 52 -14.84 3.57 8.87
N GLU A 53 -13.82 2.95 8.28
CA GLU A 53 -13.51 1.54 8.50
C GLU A 53 -12.73 1.32 9.80
N ALA A 54 -13.38 0.75 10.82
CA ALA A 54 -12.80 0.56 12.16
C ALA A 54 -11.58 -0.38 12.19
N TRP A 55 -11.41 -1.22 11.16
CA TRP A 55 -10.28 -2.13 11.02
C TRP A 55 -9.06 -1.47 10.35
N PHE A 56 -9.22 -0.27 9.80
CA PHE A 56 -8.12 0.46 9.16
C PHE A 56 -7.55 1.51 10.13
N SER A 57 -6.31 1.30 10.59
CA SER A 57 -5.64 2.23 11.49
C SER A 57 -4.71 3.16 10.72
N PHE A 58 -4.67 4.44 11.08
CA PHE A 58 -3.69 5.37 10.53
C PHE A 58 -2.43 5.41 11.43
N PRO A 59 -1.21 5.55 10.89
CA PRO A 59 -0.88 5.58 9.46
C PRO A 59 -0.80 4.18 8.84
N GLN A 60 -1.32 3.99 7.62
CA GLN A 60 -1.26 2.69 6.94
C GLN A 60 -1.28 2.81 5.41
N THR A 61 -0.66 1.84 4.73
CA THR A 61 -0.62 1.76 3.26
C THR A 61 -1.86 0.99 2.78
N PRO A 62 -2.72 1.58 1.92
CA PRO A 62 -3.81 0.88 1.26
C PRO A 62 -3.27 0.05 0.08
N GLY A 63 -4.15 -0.61 -0.67
CA GLY A 63 -3.78 -1.38 -1.87
C GLY A 63 -3.96 -2.88 -1.65
N TYR A 64 -5.00 -3.43 -2.27
CA TYR A 64 -5.27 -4.88 -2.28
C TYR A 64 -5.49 -5.44 -3.69
N ALA A 65 -5.41 -4.60 -4.72
CA ALA A 65 -5.58 -4.98 -6.11
C ALA A 65 -4.49 -4.33 -6.98
N SER A 66 -3.62 -5.15 -7.55
CA SER A 66 -2.51 -4.70 -8.38
C SER A 66 -2.14 -5.71 -9.46
N ILE A 67 -1.41 -5.24 -10.47
CA ILE A 67 -0.73 -6.05 -11.48
C ILE A 67 0.75 -5.69 -11.45
N GLY A 68 1.60 -6.70 -11.44
CA GLY A 68 3.05 -6.55 -11.39
C GLY A 68 3.79 -7.71 -12.06
N GLU A 69 5.11 -7.64 -11.98
CA GLU A 69 6.05 -8.65 -12.46
C GLU A 69 6.86 -9.19 -11.28
N VAL A 70 7.21 -10.48 -11.34
CA VAL A 70 8.14 -11.14 -10.41
C VAL A 70 9.58 -10.79 -10.78
#